data_AF-A0A8S9XIK7-F1
#
_entry.id   AF-A0A8S9XIK7-F1
#
_cell.length_a   1.000
_cell.length_b   1.000
_cell.length_c   1.000
_cell.angle_alpha   90.00
_cell.angle_beta   90.00
_cell.angle_gamma   90.00
#
_symmetry.space_group_name_H-M   'P 1'
#
loop_
_entity.id
_entity.type
_entity.pdbx_description
1 polymer ?
#
loop_
_entity_poly.entity_id
_entity_poly.type
_entity_poly.pdbx_seq_one_letter_code
_entity_poly.pdbx_strand_id
1 'polypeptide(L)'
;MQGVRVEVCLREGSACQFDEAFPQGYTTVCKQKYIARKLVAIGPGKNRPIAVKDFLIPSCCVCSVIQTSINSRIGRGSRPSH
;
A
#
# COMPACT_ATOMS: atom_id res chain seq x y z
N MET A 1 19.28 9.04 -20.09
CA MET A 1 18.97 8.44 -18.76
C MET A 1 17.48 8.62 -18.50
N GLN A 2 16.77 7.57 -18.09
CA GLN A 2 15.37 7.68 -17.65
C GLN A 2 15.32 7.80 -16.13
N GLY A 3 15.05 9.00 -15.62
CA GLY A 3 14.86 9.24 -14.19
C GLY A 3 13.44 8.89 -13.75
N VAL A 4 13.28 8.30 -12.57
CA VAL A 4 11.98 8.02 -11.98
C VAL A 4 11.94 8.60 -10.58
N ARG A 5 10.88 9.37 -10.28
CA ARG A 5 10.60 9.83 -8.92
C ARG A 5 9.96 8.70 -8.14
N VAL A 6 10.48 8.45 -6.94
CA VAL A 6 9.96 7.46 -5.99
C VAL A 6 9.58 8.13 -4.69
N GLU A 7 8.60 7.56 -4.01
CA GLU A 7 8.26 7.92 -2.63
C GLU A 7 8.20 6.64 -1.82
N VAL A 8 9.05 6.56 -0.78
CA VAL A 8 9.24 5.37 0.05
C VAL A 8 8.83 5.68 1.48
N CYS A 9 8.06 4.80 2.10
CA CYS A 9 7.75 4.88 3.52
C CYS A 9 9.04 4.81 4.35
N LEU A 10 9.26 5.80 5.23
CA LEU A 10 10.37 5.75 6.19
C LEU A 10 10.18 4.65 7.24
N ARG A 11 8.93 4.32 7.55
CA ARG A 11 8.53 3.32 8.56
C ARG A 11 7.37 2.48 8.05
N GLU A 12 7.61 1.65 7.03
CA GLU A 12 6.56 0.75 6.54
C GLU A 12 6.18 -0.29 7.62
N GLY A 13 4.89 -0.56 7.76
CA GLY A 13 4.36 -1.51 8.75
C GLY A 13 4.22 -0.96 10.17
N SER A 14 4.70 0.25 10.45
CA SER A 14 4.48 0.89 11.75
C SER A 14 3.12 1.58 11.83
N ALA A 15 2.65 1.83 13.06
CA ALA A 15 1.54 2.75 13.29
C ALA A 15 1.81 4.13 12.69
N CYS A 16 0.75 4.81 12.23
CA CYS A 16 0.87 6.16 11.73
C CYS A 16 1.12 7.14 12.88
N GLN A 17 1.61 8.35 12.56
CA GLN A 17 1.96 9.36 13.57
C GLN A 17 0.80 9.75 14.50
N PHE A 18 -0.46 9.66 14.04
CA PHE A 18 -1.65 10.03 14.81
C PHE A 18 -2.58 8.85 15.03
N ASP A 19 -2.04 7.65 15.27
CA ASP A 19 -2.82 6.43 15.51
C ASP A 19 -3.85 6.59 16.64
N GLU A 20 -3.47 7.28 17.71
CA GLU A 20 -4.31 7.53 18.89
C GLU A 20 -5.53 8.44 18.61
N ALA A 21 -5.53 9.18 17.50
CA ALA A 21 -6.66 10.02 17.09
C ALA A 21 -7.79 9.22 16.44
N PHE A 22 -7.59 7.93 16.17
CA PHE A 22 -8.60 7.06 15.58
C PHE A 22 -9.54 6.48 16.66
N PRO A 23 -10.83 6.24 16.32
CA PRO A 23 -11.77 5.64 17.25
C PRO A 23 -11.30 4.26 17.74
N GLN A 24 -11.71 3.90 18.96
CA GLN A 24 -11.46 2.57 19.51
C GLN A 24 -11.97 1.48 18.55
N GLY A 25 -11.20 0.39 18.45
CA GLY A 25 -11.48 -0.70 17.50
C GLY A 25 -10.89 -0.48 16.10
N TYR A 26 -10.18 0.63 15.88
CA TYR A 26 -9.34 0.83 14.70
C TYR A 26 -7.89 1.00 15.12
N THR A 27 -6.98 0.55 14.27
CA THR A 27 -5.57 0.89 14.33
C THR A 27 -5.13 1.29 12.93
N THR A 28 -3.98 1.95 12.82
CA THR A 28 -3.44 2.43 11.57
C THR A 28 -2.10 1.79 11.27
N VAL A 29 -1.78 1.72 9.98
CA VAL A 29 -0.50 1.20 9.51
C VAL A 29 -0.01 1.97 8.29
N CYS A 30 1.24 2.39 8.31
CA CYS A 30 1.92 2.95 7.14
C CYS A 30 2.13 1.83 6.11
N LYS A 31 1.56 1.99 4.92
CA LYS A 31 1.62 0.99 3.84
C LYS A 31 2.24 1.61 2.59
N GLN A 32 3.25 0.96 2.03
CA GLN A 32 3.82 1.37 0.74
C GLN A 32 2.87 0.98 -0.39
N LYS A 33 2.57 1.93 -1.28
CA LYS A 33 1.91 1.64 -2.55
C LYS A 33 2.92 1.64 -3.69
N TYR A 34 2.60 0.84 -4.70
CA TYR A 34 3.40 0.68 -5.90
C TYR A 34 2.55 0.97 -7.11
N ILE A 35 3.18 1.56 -8.13
CA ILE A 35 2.60 1.74 -9.46
C ILE A 35 3.38 0.91 -10.46
N ALA A 36 2.66 0.20 -11.32
CA ALA A 36 3.26 -0.45 -12.48
C ALA A 36 3.58 0.61 -13.53
N ARG A 37 4.85 0.70 -13.94
CA ARG A 37 5.32 1.62 -14.97
C ARG A 37 6.08 0.86 -16.04
N LYS A 38 5.75 1.13 -17.30
CA LYS A 38 6.46 0.63 -18.46
C LYS A 38 7.79 1.34 -18.62
N LEU A 39 8.91 0.63 -18.45
CA LEU A 39 10.25 1.15 -18.68
C LEU A 39 10.96 0.33 -19.77
N VAL A 40 11.89 0.97 -20.47
CA VAL A 40 12.75 0.31 -21.45
C VAL A 40 13.93 -0.33 -20.72
N ALA A 41 14.08 -1.65 -20.86
CA ALA A 41 15.25 -2.38 -20.40
C ALA A 41 16.14 -2.79 -21.59
N ILE A 42 17.46 -2.66 -21.41
CA ILE A 42 18.49 -3.17 -22.33
C ILE A 42 19.09 -4.41 -21.67
N GLY A 43 18.92 -5.58 -22.30
CA GLY A 43 19.50 -6.84 -21.81
C GLY A 43 21.00 -6.95 -22.12
N PRO A 44 21.75 -7.81 -21.38
CA PRO A 44 23.17 -8.04 -21.66
C PRO A 44 23.33 -8.85 -22.96
N GLY A 45 23.87 -8.22 -23.99
CA GLY A 45 24.09 -8.84 -25.30
C GLY A 45 23.95 -7.81 -26.43
N LYS A 46 24.93 -7.76 -27.33
CA LYS A 46 25.00 -6.77 -28.41
C LYS A 46 23.74 -6.85 -29.29
N ASN A 47 23.03 -5.73 -29.41
CA ASN A 47 22.00 -5.39 -30.41
C ASN A 47 20.62 -6.10 -30.35
N ARG A 48 19.80 -5.73 -29.34
CA ARG A 48 18.33 -5.92 -29.14
C ARG A 48 17.92 -7.08 -28.20
N PRO A 49 16.82 -6.94 -27.41
CA PRO A 49 15.70 -6.00 -27.56
C PRO A 49 15.58 -4.92 -26.48
N ILE A 50 15.08 -3.76 -26.90
CA ILE A 50 14.38 -2.78 -26.07
C ILE A 50 13.13 -3.50 -25.55
N ALA A 51 13.21 -4.08 -24.36
CA ALA A 51 12.05 -4.73 -23.74
C ALA A 51 11.32 -3.68 -22.91
N VAL A 52 10.09 -3.34 -23.30
CA VAL A 52 9.19 -2.56 -22.46
C VAL A 52 8.59 -3.52 -21.44
N LYS A 53 9.00 -3.40 -20.18
CA LYS A 53 8.51 -4.21 -19.08
C LYS A 53 7.82 -3.33 -18.05
N ASP A 54 6.83 -3.89 -17.37
CA ASP A 54 6.23 -3.26 -16.20
C ASP A 54 7.16 -3.46 -15.00
N PHE A 55 7.58 -2.34 -14.41
CA PHE A 55 8.31 -2.30 -13.16
C PHE A 55 7.37 -1.75 -12.09
N LEU A 56 7.34 -2.42 -10.93
CA LEU A 56 6.65 -1.89 -9.75
C LEU A 56 7.56 -0.86 -9.10
N ILE A 57 7.08 0.37 -9.02
CA ILE A 57 7.83 1.51 -8.50
C ILE A 57 7.12 2.04 -7.26
N PRO A 58 7.84 2.26 -6.15
CA PRO A 58 7.27 2.89 -4.95
C PRO A 58 6.67 4.25 -5.30
N SER A 59 5.35 4.37 -5.15
CA SER A 59 4.62 5.56 -5.61
C SER A 59 4.25 6.53 -4.49
N CYS A 60 3.82 6.00 -3.34
CA CYS A 60 3.45 6.81 -2.18
C CYS A 60 3.40 5.98 -0.90
N CYS A 61 3.60 6.66 0.22
CA CYS A 61 3.35 6.11 1.54
C CYS A 61 1.97 6.57 2.05
N VAL A 62 1.09 5.63 2.40
CA VAL A 62 -0.26 5.97 2.89
C VAL A 62 -0.49 5.44 4.29
N CYS A 63 -1.24 6.19 5.09
CA CYS A 63 -1.77 5.71 6.35
C CYS A 63 -3.04 4.90 6.08
N SER A 64 -3.01 3.59 6.33
CA SER A 64 -4.15 2.70 6.16
C SER A 64 -4.82 2.45 7.51
N VAL A 65 -6.13 2.68 7.59
CA VAL A 65 -6.92 2.38 8.78
C VAL A 65 -7.44 0.96 8.66
N ILE A 66 -7.17 0.13 9.67
CA ILE A 66 -7.64 -1.25 9.76
C ILE A 66 -8.51 -1.39 11.00
N GLN A 67 -9.62 -2.12 10.87
CA GLN A 67 -10.43 -2.47 12.03
C GLN A 67 -9.71 -3.57 12.79
N THR A 68 -9.40 -3.31 14.06
CA THR A 68 -8.89 -4.33 14.97
C THR A 68 -10.06 -5.24 15.28
N SER A 69 -10.19 -6.33 14.52
CA SER A 69 -11.26 -7.30 14.73
C SER A 69 -11.14 -7.85 16.15
N ILE A 70 -12.01 -7.38 17.04
CA ILE A 70 -12.43 -8.18 18.17
C ILE A 70 -13.05 -9.43 17.53
N ASN A 71 -12.64 -10.63 17.92
CA ASN A 71 -13.32 -11.88 17.57
C ASN A 71 -14.74 -11.85 18.13
N SER A 72 -15.63 -11.04 17.56
CA SER A 72 -17.03 -11.03 17.90
C SER A 72 -17.70 -12.00 16.95
N ARG A 73 -17.81 -13.26 17.38
CA ARG A 73 -18.89 -14.14 16.94
C ARG A 73 -20.21 -13.44 17.31
N ILE A 74 -20.67 -12.47 16.52
CA ILE A 74 -22.01 -11.90 16.66
C ILE A 74 -22.92 -12.85 15.90
N GLY A 75 -23.53 -13.75 16.67
CA GLY A 75 -24.67 -14.54 16.24
C GLY A 75 -25.79 -13.64 15.72
N ARG A 76 -26.54 -14.19 14.76
CA ARG A 76 -27.76 -13.62 14.19
C ARG A 76 -28.68 -13.07 15.29
N GLY A 77 -29.17 -11.84 15.15
CA GLY A 77 -30.17 -11.27 16.06
C GLY A 77 -30.70 -9.90 15.62
N SER A 78 -31.78 -9.92 14.82
CA SER A 78 -32.87 -8.94 14.70
C SER A 78 -32.57 -7.41 14.64
N ARG A 79 -32.83 -6.86 13.46
CA ARG A 79 -33.04 -5.44 13.12
C ARG A 79 -34.28 -4.87 13.87
N PRO A 80 -34.19 -3.79 14.67
CA PRO A 80 -35.37 -3.03 15.08
C PRO A 80 -35.70 -1.96 14.04
N SER A 81 -36.96 -1.92 13.65
CA SER A 81 -37.58 -0.81 12.94
C SER A 81 -37.89 0.30 13.95
N HIS A 82 -37.54 1.54 13.62
CA HIS A 82 -38.26 2.71 14.09
C HIS A 82 -38.22 3.79 13.00
#